data_AF-A0AAW1I034-F1
#
_entry.id   AF-A0AAW1I034-F1
#
_cell.length_a   1.000
_cell.length_b   1.000
_cell.length_c   1.000
_cell.angle_alpha   90.00
_cell.angle_beta   90.00
_cell.angle_gamma   90.00
#
_symmetry.space_group_name_H-M   'P 1'
#
loop_
_entity.id
_entity.type
_entity.pdbx_description
1 polymer ?
#
loop_
_entity_poly.entity_id
_entity_poly.type
_entity_poly.pdbx_seq_one_letter_code
_entity_poly.pdbx_strand_id
1 'polypeptide(L)'
;MDVLQTYLHWRQNDCHLNNLFDTCFWKLVESGKNEIEAHEILKGSQKRDKNELLFKQFGMNYKTLHPMFRQGTCLLYAKVQVVCKFDKNGDPVNRPQRKLVKVRSENIARKSFWDKNLSLLEELGRFEEDIPKIRPEYVESFHFQDKLLLSTWIVVRIDGSHFHKFSDIHEFEKPNDIAALNLMNSCAVAVVEEFRDIIFGYGVSDEYSFVLTRDSKFYERHASGIVSVIVSLFSATYVRKWEEFFPSKELKLTPSFDGRAVCYPSSKILRDYLSWRQVDCHINNQYNTCFWMLVKSGSGKKEAQNYLKGTQTQDKNAMLVQYGIDYNVLPEIFRFGSCVFRDERSKSDSDEGSSKRVVIEHCNIIDDDFWEAHSWILDDSS
;
A
#
# COMPACT_ATOMS: atom_id res chain seq x y z
N MET A 1 -23.00 17.31 -9.42
CA MET A 1 -23.28 16.00 -10.07
C MET A 1 -22.70 15.94 -11.47
N ASP A 2 -22.79 17.03 -12.22
CA ASP A 2 -22.21 17.18 -13.56
C ASP A 2 -20.71 16.89 -13.62
N VAL A 3 -19.95 17.24 -12.58
CA VAL A 3 -18.49 17.01 -12.48
C VAL A 3 -18.13 15.51 -12.49
N LEU A 4 -18.93 14.65 -11.85
CA LEU A 4 -18.65 13.21 -11.79
C LEU A 4 -18.92 12.53 -13.13
N GLN A 5 -20.05 12.82 -13.77
CA GLN A 5 -20.33 12.32 -15.11
C GLN A 5 -19.30 12.79 -16.11
N THR A 6 -18.92 14.05 -15.96
CA THR A 6 -17.90 14.70 -16.76
C THR A 6 -16.59 13.92 -16.68
N TYR A 7 -16.16 13.63 -15.45
CA TYR A 7 -14.97 12.84 -15.19
C TYR A 7 -15.06 11.44 -15.83
N LEU A 8 -16.19 10.73 -15.63
CA LEU A 8 -16.40 9.39 -16.17
C LEU A 8 -16.40 9.37 -17.71
N HIS A 9 -17.03 10.36 -18.35
CA HIS A 9 -17.01 10.53 -19.80
C HIS A 9 -15.59 10.75 -20.32
N TRP A 10 -14.87 11.68 -19.69
CA TRP A 10 -13.49 11.99 -20.04
C TRP A 10 -12.59 10.76 -19.90
N ARG A 11 -12.60 10.05 -18.76
CA ARG A 11 -11.80 8.84 -18.53
C ARG A 11 -12.08 7.74 -19.56
N GLN A 12 -13.34 7.54 -19.92
CA GLN A 12 -13.69 6.51 -20.90
C GLN A 12 -13.29 6.92 -22.33
N ASN A 13 -13.42 8.19 -22.68
CA ASN A 13 -12.97 8.70 -23.97
C ASN A 13 -11.44 8.71 -24.09
N ASP A 14 -10.72 9.06 -23.03
CA ASP A 14 -9.28 8.99 -22.93
C ASP A 14 -8.77 7.55 -23.14
N CYS A 15 -9.35 6.58 -22.42
CA CYS A 15 -9.11 5.15 -22.65
C CYS A 15 -9.33 4.74 -24.11
N HIS A 16 -10.42 5.20 -24.74
CA HIS A 16 -10.73 4.89 -26.12
C HIS A 16 -9.71 5.45 -27.12
N LEU A 17 -9.26 6.69 -26.89
CA LEU A 17 -8.31 7.39 -27.75
C LEU A 17 -6.90 6.81 -27.61
N ASN A 18 -6.46 6.58 -26.37
CA ASN A 18 -5.15 6.00 -26.06
C ASN A 18 -5.07 4.57 -26.61
N ASN A 19 -6.07 3.72 -26.35
CA ASN A 19 -6.07 2.37 -26.92
C ASN A 19 -6.11 2.35 -28.46
N LEU A 20 -6.81 3.29 -29.10
CA LEU A 20 -6.80 3.39 -30.57
C LEU A 20 -5.42 3.81 -31.09
N PHE A 21 -4.77 4.76 -30.43
CA PHE A 21 -3.40 5.16 -30.74
C PHE A 21 -2.45 3.97 -30.57
N ASP A 22 -2.45 3.33 -29.40
CA ASP A 22 -1.58 2.20 -29.07
C ASP A 22 -1.79 1.02 -30.03
N THR A 23 -3.03 0.73 -30.41
CA THR A 23 -3.33 -0.32 -31.39
C THR A 23 -2.70 -0.01 -32.74
N CYS A 24 -2.77 1.24 -33.21
CA CYS A 24 -2.11 1.64 -34.46
C CYS A 24 -0.60 1.59 -34.31
N PHE A 25 -0.08 2.08 -33.19
CA PHE A 25 1.34 2.17 -32.89
C PHE A 25 1.98 0.78 -32.92
N TRP A 26 1.45 -0.16 -32.15
CA TRP A 26 1.99 -1.51 -32.10
C TRP A 26 1.83 -2.26 -33.42
N LYS A 27 0.79 -1.99 -34.22
CA LYS A 27 0.66 -2.59 -35.56
C LYS A 27 1.68 -2.05 -36.55
N LEU A 28 1.99 -0.76 -36.48
CA LEU A 28 3.08 -0.18 -37.26
C LEU A 28 4.42 -0.82 -36.86
N VAL A 29 4.68 -0.96 -35.55
CA VAL A 29 5.89 -1.61 -35.03
C VAL A 29 5.98 -3.07 -35.49
N GLU A 30 4.90 -3.85 -35.33
CA GLU A 30 4.81 -5.24 -35.80
C GLU A 30 5.01 -5.37 -37.32
N SER A 31 4.63 -4.36 -38.10
CA SER A 31 4.86 -4.32 -39.55
C SER A 31 6.29 -3.91 -39.96
N GLY A 32 7.19 -3.73 -38.99
CA GLY A 32 8.61 -3.45 -39.21
C GLY A 32 9.01 -1.99 -39.07
N LYS A 33 8.14 -1.11 -38.55
CA LYS A 33 8.51 0.27 -38.19
C LYS A 33 9.24 0.29 -36.85
N ASN A 34 10.19 1.21 -36.69
CA ASN A 34 10.71 1.50 -35.35
C ASN A 34 9.74 2.42 -34.57
N GLU A 35 9.94 2.53 -33.27
CA GLU A 35 9.05 3.29 -32.38
C GLU A 35 8.98 4.79 -32.72
N ILE A 36 10.07 5.39 -33.19
CA ILE A 36 10.11 6.81 -33.55
C ILE A 36 9.29 7.05 -34.82
N GLU A 37 9.48 6.21 -35.84
CA GLU A 37 8.70 6.27 -37.08
C GLU A 37 7.21 6.07 -36.83
N ALA A 38 6.85 5.10 -35.99
CA ALA A 38 5.46 4.85 -35.64
C ALA A 38 4.82 6.05 -34.91
N HIS A 39 5.56 6.71 -34.00
CA HIS A 39 5.10 7.95 -33.37
C HIS A 39 4.89 9.07 -34.39
N GLU A 40 5.84 9.30 -35.30
CA GLU A 40 5.73 10.37 -36.30
C GLU A 40 4.58 10.12 -37.29
N ILE A 41 4.32 8.86 -37.69
CA ILE A 41 3.17 8.51 -38.54
C ILE A 41 1.84 8.83 -37.85
N LEU A 42 1.76 8.62 -36.53
CA LEU A 42 0.54 8.84 -35.76
C LEU A 42 0.40 10.26 -35.22
N LYS A 43 1.46 11.05 -35.27
CA LYS A 43 1.50 12.42 -34.76
C LYS A 43 0.50 13.30 -35.49
N GLY A 44 -0.33 14.02 -34.74
CA GLY A 44 -1.37 14.88 -35.31
C GLY A 44 -2.53 14.16 -36.01
N SER A 45 -2.52 12.83 -36.10
CA SER A 45 -3.60 12.06 -36.72
C SER A 45 -4.90 12.17 -35.92
N GLN A 46 -6.03 12.32 -36.60
CA GLN A 46 -7.34 12.29 -35.97
C GLN A 46 -7.83 10.86 -35.76
N LYS A 47 -8.89 10.71 -34.96
CA LYS A 47 -9.55 9.42 -34.74
C LYS A 47 -9.94 8.72 -36.05
N ARG A 48 -10.40 9.49 -37.05
CA ARG A 48 -10.78 8.94 -38.36
C ARG A 48 -9.59 8.31 -39.06
N ASP A 49 -8.48 9.04 -39.14
CA ASP A 49 -7.25 8.61 -39.81
C ASP A 49 -6.70 7.32 -39.20
N LYS A 50 -6.71 7.21 -37.86
CA LYS A 50 -6.30 6.00 -37.15
C LYS A 50 -7.19 4.79 -37.47
N ASN A 51 -8.52 4.98 -37.51
CA ASN A 51 -9.44 3.89 -37.88
C ASN A 51 -9.25 3.47 -39.34
N GLU A 52 -9.00 4.43 -40.22
CA GLU A 52 -8.74 4.17 -41.65
C GLU A 52 -7.41 3.44 -41.86
N LEU A 53 -6.36 3.82 -41.11
CA LEU A 53 -5.07 3.14 -41.10
C LEU A 53 -5.22 1.67 -40.66
N LEU A 54 -5.92 1.41 -39.55
CA LEU A 54 -6.21 0.04 -39.09
C LEU A 54 -6.97 -0.77 -40.13
N PHE A 55 -7.98 -0.17 -40.75
CA PHE A 55 -8.83 -0.87 -41.70
C PHE A 55 -8.10 -1.15 -43.03
N LYS A 56 -7.44 -0.14 -43.61
CA LYS A 56 -6.82 -0.24 -44.93
C LYS A 56 -5.50 -1.01 -44.91
N GLN A 57 -4.63 -0.75 -43.93
CA GLN A 57 -3.31 -1.36 -43.89
C GLN A 57 -3.31 -2.71 -43.20
N PHE A 58 -4.14 -2.89 -42.17
CA PHE A 58 -4.12 -4.08 -41.32
C PHE A 58 -5.41 -4.90 -41.39
N GLY A 59 -6.40 -4.50 -42.19
CA GLY A 59 -7.68 -5.21 -42.32
C GLY A 59 -8.49 -5.28 -41.01
N MET A 60 -8.19 -4.41 -40.04
CA MET A 60 -8.76 -4.47 -38.70
C MET A 60 -9.83 -3.41 -38.48
N ASN A 61 -10.98 -3.83 -37.99
CA ASN A 61 -12.02 -2.93 -37.53
C ASN A 61 -11.88 -2.72 -36.02
N TYR A 62 -11.45 -1.53 -35.60
CA TYR A 62 -11.31 -1.20 -34.18
C TYR A 62 -12.58 -1.52 -33.37
N LYS A 63 -13.78 -1.31 -33.93
CA LYS A 63 -15.05 -1.57 -33.21
C LYS A 63 -15.28 -3.04 -32.87
N THR A 64 -14.64 -3.98 -33.56
CA THR A 64 -14.78 -5.42 -33.24
C THR A 64 -13.88 -5.85 -32.10
N LEU A 65 -12.92 -5.01 -31.68
CA LEU A 65 -12.12 -5.28 -30.50
C LEU A 65 -13.00 -5.40 -29.26
N HIS A 66 -12.58 -6.29 -28.36
CA HIS A 66 -13.30 -6.56 -27.14
C HIS A 66 -13.53 -5.25 -26.35
N PRO A 67 -14.77 -4.94 -25.92
CA PRO A 67 -15.14 -3.66 -25.30
C PRO A 67 -14.23 -3.22 -24.15
N MET A 68 -13.72 -4.18 -23.36
CA MET A 68 -12.80 -3.90 -22.25
C MET A 68 -11.54 -3.12 -22.66
N PHE A 69 -11.00 -3.35 -23.86
CA PHE A 69 -9.84 -2.60 -24.35
C PHE A 69 -10.21 -1.18 -24.77
N ARG A 70 -11.42 -1.00 -25.29
CA ARG A 70 -11.87 0.28 -25.87
C ARG A 70 -12.53 1.21 -24.86
N GLN A 71 -13.08 0.66 -23.78
CA GLN A 71 -14.06 1.32 -22.93
C GLN A 71 -13.83 1.05 -21.43
N GLY A 72 -12.83 0.22 -21.09
CA GLY A 72 -12.51 -0.15 -19.72
C GLY A 72 -13.48 -1.16 -19.08
N THR A 73 -13.34 -1.33 -17.76
CA THR A 73 -14.22 -2.14 -16.92
C THR A 73 -14.85 -1.26 -15.86
N CYS A 74 -16.18 -1.34 -15.70
CA CYS A 74 -16.90 -0.70 -14.61
C CYS A 74 -17.28 -1.75 -13.55
N LEU A 75 -17.07 -1.43 -12.28
CA LEU A 75 -17.54 -2.22 -11.14
C LEU A 75 -18.61 -1.41 -10.41
N LEU A 76 -19.79 -1.99 -10.20
CA LEU A 76 -20.90 -1.32 -9.54
C LEU A 76 -21.61 -2.23 -8.55
N TYR A 77 -22.10 -1.66 -7.46
CA TYR A 77 -22.97 -2.39 -6.53
C TYR A 77 -24.40 -2.36 -7.06
N ALA A 78 -24.89 -3.53 -7.48
CA ALA A 78 -26.28 -3.72 -7.86
C ALA A 78 -27.09 -4.29 -6.70
N LYS A 79 -28.33 -3.81 -6.54
CA LYS A 79 -29.31 -4.47 -5.68
C LYS A 79 -29.79 -5.72 -6.39
N VAL A 80 -29.38 -6.89 -5.90
CA VAL A 80 -29.84 -8.19 -6.40
C VAL A 80 -30.71 -8.87 -5.35
N GLN A 81 -31.77 -9.53 -5.80
CA GLN A 81 -32.60 -10.35 -4.92
C GLN A 81 -31.85 -11.66 -4.64
N VAL A 82 -31.53 -11.89 -3.38
CA VAL A 82 -30.83 -13.12 -2.94
C VAL A 82 -31.80 -13.92 -2.09
N VAL A 83 -31.95 -15.20 -2.43
CA VAL A 83 -32.67 -16.16 -1.59
C VAL A 83 -31.90 -16.32 -0.29
N CYS A 84 -32.43 -15.78 0.80
CA CYS A 84 -31.77 -15.86 2.11
C CYS A 84 -32.15 -17.14 2.87
N LYS A 85 -33.35 -17.63 2.62
CA LYS A 85 -33.93 -18.82 3.25
C LYS A 85 -35.14 -19.29 2.45
N PHE A 86 -35.55 -20.53 2.64
CA PHE A 86 -36.83 -21.02 2.16
C PHE A 86 -37.84 -20.94 3.30
N ASP A 87 -39.09 -20.60 3.01
CA ASP A 87 -40.16 -20.61 4.00
C ASP A 87 -40.64 -22.05 4.29
N LYS A 88 -41.66 -22.18 5.14
CA LYS A 88 -42.19 -23.49 5.57
C LYS A 88 -42.83 -24.28 4.41
N ASN A 89 -43.16 -23.63 3.31
CA ASN A 89 -43.75 -24.24 2.12
C ASN A 89 -42.70 -24.52 1.03
N GLY A 90 -41.44 -24.17 1.28
CA GLY A 90 -40.35 -24.32 0.32
C GLY A 90 -40.20 -23.13 -0.64
N ASP A 91 -40.90 -22.01 -0.40
CA ASP A 91 -40.79 -20.83 -1.24
C ASP A 91 -39.55 -19.98 -0.88
N PRO A 92 -38.77 -19.51 -1.87
CA PRO A 92 -37.58 -18.72 -1.62
C PRO A 92 -37.91 -17.32 -1.08
N VAL A 93 -37.45 -17.02 0.14
CA VAL A 93 -37.52 -15.68 0.73
C VAL A 93 -36.35 -14.85 0.23
N ASN A 94 -36.64 -13.98 -0.73
CA ASN A 94 -35.67 -13.05 -1.29
C ASN A 94 -35.49 -11.81 -0.41
N ARG A 95 -34.24 -11.39 -0.17
CA ARG A 95 -33.94 -10.06 0.34
C ARG A 95 -33.01 -9.32 -0.63
N PRO A 96 -33.19 -7.99 -0.77
CA PRO A 96 -32.27 -7.19 -1.55
C PRO A 96 -30.90 -7.16 -0.86
N GLN A 97 -29.87 -7.64 -1.53
CA GLN A 97 -28.48 -7.53 -1.09
C GLN A 97 -27.67 -6.73 -2.12
N ARG A 98 -26.71 -5.95 -1.64
CA ARG A 98 -25.71 -5.32 -2.50
C ARG A 98 -24.67 -6.34 -2.89
N LYS A 99 -24.56 -6.62 -4.19
CA LYS A 99 -23.45 -7.40 -4.73
C LYS A 99 -22.68 -6.57 -5.74
N LEU A 100 -21.36 -6.74 -5.72
CA LEU A 100 -20.47 -6.16 -6.71
C LEU A 100 -20.69 -6.88 -8.04
N VAL A 101 -21.05 -6.14 -9.08
CA VAL A 101 -21.27 -6.65 -10.44
C VAL A 101 -20.29 -5.95 -11.38
N LYS A 102 -19.69 -6.74 -12.27
CA LYS A 102 -18.82 -6.24 -13.33
C LYS A 102 -19.65 -5.92 -14.56
N VAL A 103 -19.63 -4.67 -15.00
CA VAL A 103 -20.38 -4.21 -16.18
C VAL A 103 -19.41 -3.68 -17.24
N ARG A 104 -19.67 -4.08 -18.48
CA ARG A 104 -19.01 -3.55 -19.67
C ARG A 104 -20.05 -2.76 -20.43
N SER A 105 -19.90 -1.44 -20.46
CA SER A 105 -20.84 -0.54 -21.14
C SER A 105 -20.11 0.30 -22.16
N GLU A 106 -20.75 0.48 -23.31
CA GLU A 106 -20.18 1.27 -24.38
C GLU A 106 -20.02 2.75 -24.05
N ASN A 107 -20.87 3.24 -23.15
CA ASN A 107 -20.81 4.59 -22.66
C ASN A 107 -21.38 4.64 -21.24
N ILE A 108 -20.50 4.76 -20.25
CA ILE A 108 -20.91 4.87 -18.85
C ILE A 108 -21.41 6.27 -18.49
N ALA A 109 -21.21 7.27 -19.36
CA ALA A 109 -21.70 8.63 -19.15
C ALA A 109 -23.09 8.87 -19.75
N ARG A 110 -23.59 7.97 -20.61
CA ARG A 110 -24.93 8.08 -21.21
C ARG A 110 -26.02 7.86 -20.18
N LYS A 111 -27.09 8.65 -20.28
CA LYS A 111 -28.31 8.47 -19.48
C LYS A 111 -28.82 7.01 -19.49
N SER A 112 -28.81 6.35 -20.64
CA SER A 112 -29.26 4.96 -20.80
C SER A 112 -28.49 3.94 -19.95
N PHE A 113 -27.23 4.22 -19.59
CA PHE A 113 -26.47 3.34 -18.71
C PHE A 113 -26.97 3.46 -17.27
N TRP A 114 -27.24 4.68 -16.83
CA TRP A 114 -27.66 4.96 -15.45
C TRP A 114 -29.12 4.62 -15.20
N ASP A 115 -30.01 4.83 -16.18
CA ASP A 115 -31.40 4.39 -16.11
C ASP A 115 -31.51 2.86 -15.90
N LYS A 116 -30.54 2.09 -16.41
CA LYS A 116 -30.44 0.63 -16.19
C LYS A 116 -29.86 0.26 -14.82
N ASN A 117 -29.20 1.19 -14.13
CA ASN A 117 -28.55 0.99 -12.85
C ASN A 117 -29.17 1.90 -11.77
N LEU A 118 -30.47 1.72 -11.53
CA LEU A 118 -31.27 2.52 -10.59
C LEU A 118 -30.66 2.62 -9.18
N SER A 119 -29.92 1.60 -8.73
CA SER A 119 -29.22 1.64 -7.43
C SER A 119 -28.13 2.71 -7.35
N LEU A 120 -27.48 3.04 -8.46
CA LEU A 120 -26.50 4.12 -8.53
C LEU A 120 -27.18 5.49 -8.58
N LEU A 121 -28.34 5.59 -9.24
CA LEU A 121 -29.13 6.82 -9.32
C LEU A 121 -29.67 7.25 -7.95
N GLU A 122 -30.00 6.30 -7.07
CA GLU A 122 -30.43 6.59 -5.70
C GLU A 122 -29.30 7.19 -4.84
N GLU A 123 -28.05 6.76 -5.04
CA GLU A 123 -26.92 7.20 -4.22
C GLU A 123 -26.27 8.48 -4.73
N LEU A 124 -26.04 8.53 -6.04
CA LEU A 124 -25.31 9.63 -6.65
C LEU A 124 -26.31 10.71 -7.07
N GLY A 125 -27.52 10.35 -7.52
CA GLY A 125 -28.54 11.26 -8.04
C GLY A 125 -28.77 11.07 -9.55
N ARG A 126 -29.79 11.75 -10.07
CA ARG A 126 -30.12 11.74 -11.50
C ARG A 126 -29.20 12.67 -12.29
N PHE A 127 -29.06 12.37 -13.57
CA PHE A 127 -28.37 13.22 -14.52
C PHE A 127 -29.36 14.01 -15.35
N GLU A 128 -29.12 15.31 -15.43
CA GLU A 128 -30.03 16.25 -16.10
C GLU A 128 -29.84 16.19 -17.62
N GLU A 129 -28.61 16.05 -18.13
CA GLU A 129 -28.31 16.02 -19.58
C GLU A 129 -27.13 15.09 -19.96
N ASP A 130 -27.06 14.68 -21.25
CA ASP A 130 -25.88 14.00 -21.80
C ASP A 130 -24.74 15.01 -21.94
N ILE A 131 -23.70 14.92 -21.09
CA ILE A 131 -22.65 15.94 -21.06
C ILE A 131 -21.77 15.88 -22.32
N PRO A 132 -21.74 16.94 -23.15
CA PRO A 132 -20.88 17.00 -24.31
C PRO A 132 -19.46 17.48 -23.92
N LYS A 133 -18.44 16.72 -24.34
CA LYS A 133 -17.00 17.04 -24.40
C LYS A 133 -16.47 18.00 -23.33
N ILE A 134 -15.93 17.42 -22.26
CA ILE A 134 -15.18 18.18 -21.25
C ILE A 134 -13.73 18.36 -21.67
N ARG A 135 -13.21 19.55 -21.37
CA ARG A 135 -11.80 19.92 -21.46
C ARG A 135 -11.01 19.19 -20.36
N PRO A 136 -10.01 18.36 -20.67
CA PRO A 136 -9.19 17.65 -19.67
C PRO A 136 -8.68 18.56 -18.55
N GLU A 137 -8.36 19.81 -18.89
CA GLU A 137 -7.83 20.83 -17.99
C GLU A 137 -8.82 21.17 -16.85
N TYR A 138 -10.12 21.10 -17.10
CA TYR A 138 -11.14 21.34 -16.07
C TYR A 138 -11.11 20.24 -15.01
N VAL A 139 -10.96 18.99 -15.41
CA VAL A 139 -10.90 17.84 -14.50
C VAL A 139 -9.59 17.85 -13.72
N GLU A 140 -8.47 18.08 -14.42
CA GLU A 140 -7.15 18.17 -13.81
C GLU A 140 -7.08 19.28 -12.75
N SER A 141 -7.86 20.35 -12.89
CA SER A 141 -7.91 21.44 -11.89
C SER A 141 -8.37 21.00 -10.50
N PHE A 142 -9.05 19.85 -10.38
CA PHE A 142 -9.46 19.28 -9.09
C PHE A 142 -8.41 18.35 -8.46
N HIS A 143 -7.29 18.07 -9.15
CA HIS A 143 -6.23 17.26 -8.59
C HIS A 143 -5.52 18.02 -7.46
N PHE A 144 -5.74 17.58 -6.23
CA PHE A 144 -5.02 18.11 -5.07
C PHE A 144 -3.56 17.65 -5.11
N GLN A 145 -2.64 18.61 -5.23
CA GLN A 145 -1.21 18.37 -5.26
C GLN A 145 -0.59 18.75 -3.91
N ASP A 146 -0.57 17.80 -2.97
CA ASP A 146 0.12 17.97 -1.69
C ASP A 146 1.62 17.70 -1.89
N LYS A 147 2.43 18.76 -1.82
CA LYS A 147 3.89 18.66 -1.88
C LYS A 147 4.46 18.84 -0.48
N LEU A 148 5.22 17.84 -0.02
CA LEU A 148 5.91 17.89 1.25
C LEU A 148 6.99 18.98 1.25
N LEU A 149 7.17 19.64 2.40
CA LEU A 149 8.11 20.76 2.57
C LEU A 149 9.52 20.37 2.11
N LEU A 150 10.23 21.27 1.44
CA LEU A 150 11.61 21.03 0.99
C LEU A 150 12.59 21.03 2.17
N SER A 151 13.73 20.36 2.00
CA SER A 151 14.84 20.33 2.96
C SER A 151 14.49 19.77 4.33
N THR A 152 13.41 18.98 4.42
CA THR A 152 12.98 18.23 5.60
C THR A 152 13.11 16.73 5.35
N TRP A 153 13.43 15.98 6.41
CA TRP A 153 13.33 14.53 6.41
C TRP A 153 11.90 14.13 6.12
N ILE A 154 11.68 13.13 5.29
CA ILE A 154 10.35 12.53 5.10
C ILE A 154 10.34 11.19 5.80
N VAL A 155 9.40 11.00 6.72
CA VAL A 155 9.15 9.68 7.28
C VAL A 155 7.85 9.15 6.72
N VAL A 156 7.92 8.01 6.04
CA VAL A 156 6.76 7.23 5.66
C VAL A 156 6.55 6.11 6.66
N ARG A 157 5.52 6.24 7.49
CA ARG A 157 5.11 5.17 8.40
C ARG A 157 4.00 4.36 7.76
N ILE A 158 4.17 3.04 7.75
CA ILE A 158 3.17 2.06 7.34
C ILE A 158 2.69 1.26 8.56
N ASP A 159 1.44 0.83 8.56
CA ASP A 159 0.81 0.14 9.69
C ASP A 159 -0.17 -0.94 9.17
N GLY A 160 -0.13 -2.13 9.78
CA GLY A 160 -0.99 -3.26 9.44
C GLY A 160 -2.47 -2.95 9.67
N SER A 161 -3.24 -2.86 8.58
CA SER A 161 -4.68 -2.62 8.67
C SER A 161 -5.42 -3.83 9.28
N HIS A 162 -6.03 -3.62 10.44
CA HIS A 162 -6.77 -4.66 11.19
C HIS A 162 -5.89 -5.89 11.52
N PHE A 163 -4.61 -5.68 11.82
CA PHE A 163 -3.65 -6.75 11.97
C PHE A 163 -3.91 -7.67 13.17
N HIS A 164 -4.65 -7.21 14.20
CA HIS A 164 -5.13 -8.09 15.26
C HIS A 164 -5.95 -9.27 14.70
N LYS A 165 -6.92 -8.99 13.81
CA LYS A 165 -7.73 -10.01 13.15
C LYS A 165 -6.87 -10.89 12.24
N PHE A 166 -5.93 -10.28 11.51
CA PHE A 166 -4.99 -11.00 10.67
C PHE A 166 -4.18 -12.01 11.48
N SER A 167 -3.61 -11.58 12.60
CA SER A 167 -2.78 -12.40 13.48
C SER A 167 -3.55 -13.53 14.15
N ASP A 168 -4.82 -13.31 14.50
CA ASP A 168 -5.68 -14.34 15.08
C ASP A 168 -6.05 -15.42 14.06
N ILE A 169 -6.39 -15.03 12.81
CA ILE A 169 -6.77 -15.97 11.73
C ILE A 169 -5.59 -16.87 11.29
N HIS A 170 -4.37 -16.32 11.32
CA HIS A 170 -3.15 -17.04 10.96
C HIS A 170 -2.41 -17.63 12.17
N GLU A 171 -3.03 -17.58 13.35
CA GLU A 171 -2.55 -18.24 14.57
C GLU A 171 -1.10 -17.84 14.89
N PHE A 172 -0.84 -16.54 14.89
CA PHE A 172 0.48 -16.01 15.26
C PHE A 172 0.77 -16.29 16.73
N GLU A 173 2.02 -16.63 17.02
CA GLU A 173 2.49 -16.79 18.39
C GLU A 173 2.31 -15.50 19.20
N LYS A 174 1.94 -15.67 20.46
CA LYS A 174 1.71 -14.57 21.40
C LYS A 174 2.67 -14.70 22.59
N PRO A 175 3.31 -13.61 23.05
CA PRO A 175 3.05 -12.21 22.67
C PRO A 175 3.62 -11.79 21.31
N ASN A 176 4.67 -12.45 20.83
CA ASN A 176 5.36 -12.12 19.58
C ASN A 176 5.57 -13.37 18.73
N ASP A 177 5.47 -13.22 17.42
CA ASP A 177 5.74 -14.28 16.44
C ASP A 177 6.99 -13.89 15.64
N ILE A 178 8.08 -14.65 15.84
CA ILE A 178 9.37 -14.33 15.25
C ILE A 178 9.37 -14.46 13.72
N ALA A 179 8.60 -15.41 13.18
CA ALA A 179 8.48 -15.59 11.73
C ALA A 179 7.73 -14.41 11.10
N ALA A 180 6.68 -13.91 11.77
CA ALA A 180 5.94 -12.73 11.32
C ALA A 180 6.82 -11.47 11.31
N LEU A 181 7.60 -11.24 12.36
CA LEU A 181 8.51 -10.10 12.43
C LEU A 181 9.63 -10.20 11.39
N ASN A 182 10.18 -11.40 11.18
CA ASN A 182 11.19 -11.60 10.15
C ASN A 182 10.63 -11.44 8.72
N LEU A 183 9.36 -11.78 8.49
CA LEU A 183 8.69 -11.47 7.24
C LEU A 183 8.55 -9.94 7.04
N MET A 184 8.11 -9.20 8.06
CA MET A 184 8.06 -7.73 8.02
C MET A 184 9.44 -7.13 7.72
N ASN A 185 10.48 -7.62 8.39
CA ASN A 185 11.87 -7.20 8.16
C ASN A 185 12.33 -7.49 6.73
N SER A 186 12.00 -8.66 6.19
CA SER A 186 12.32 -9.06 4.81
C SER A 186 11.59 -8.19 3.77
N CYS A 187 10.42 -7.64 4.12
CA CYS A 187 9.72 -6.66 3.30
C CYS A 187 10.38 -5.29 3.38
N ALA A 188 10.78 -4.86 4.58
CA ALA A 188 11.49 -3.59 4.77
C ALA A 188 12.83 -3.57 4.05
N VAL A 189 13.60 -4.68 4.07
CA VAL A 189 14.83 -4.82 3.29
C VAL A 189 14.55 -4.59 1.81
N ALA A 190 13.52 -5.23 1.24
CA ALA A 190 13.18 -5.06 -0.17
C ALA A 190 12.80 -3.60 -0.52
N VAL A 191 12.06 -2.92 0.37
CA VAL A 191 11.71 -1.49 0.21
C VAL A 191 12.95 -0.62 0.26
N VAL A 192 13.83 -0.85 1.23
CA VAL A 192 15.07 -0.10 1.39
C VAL A 192 15.96 -0.34 0.17
N GLU A 193 16.15 -1.57 -0.29
CA GLU A 193 16.94 -1.92 -1.49
C GLU A 193 16.44 -1.23 -2.76
N GLU A 194 15.12 -1.25 -3.01
CA GLU A 194 14.50 -0.65 -4.20
C GLU A 194 14.64 0.87 -4.22
N PHE A 195 14.34 1.55 -3.10
CA PHE A 195 14.29 3.00 -3.05
C PHE A 195 15.55 3.57 -2.36
N ARG A 196 16.50 4.02 -3.18
CA ARG A 196 17.81 4.53 -2.70
C ARG A 196 17.72 5.75 -1.79
N ASP A 197 16.70 6.59 -1.96
CA ASP A 197 16.43 7.76 -1.12
C ASP A 197 16.07 7.38 0.32
N ILE A 198 15.64 6.12 0.57
CA ILE A 198 15.39 5.60 1.92
C ILE A 198 16.72 5.21 2.55
N ILE A 199 17.12 5.94 3.58
CA ILE A 199 18.40 5.75 4.29
C ILE A 199 18.28 4.87 5.54
N PHE A 200 17.11 4.86 6.15
CA PHE A 200 16.87 4.16 7.41
C PHE A 200 15.43 3.66 7.49
N GLY A 201 15.24 2.49 8.07
CA GLY A 201 13.95 1.89 8.35
C GLY A 201 13.91 1.39 9.79
N TYR A 202 12.79 1.61 10.49
CA TYR A 202 12.57 1.09 11.84
C TYR A 202 11.23 0.38 11.95
N GLY A 203 11.22 -0.88 12.36
CA GLY A 203 10.05 -1.74 12.43
C GLY A 203 9.76 -2.30 13.82
N VAL A 204 8.49 -2.28 14.20
CA VAL A 204 7.97 -2.80 15.48
C VAL A 204 6.57 -3.37 15.24
N SER A 205 6.28 -4.55 15.79
CA SER A 205 4.97 -5.20 15.63
C SER A 205 4.58 -5.31 14.14
N ASP A 206 3.51 -4.62 13.75
CA ASP A 206 2.91 -4.55 12.42
C ASP A 206 3.13 -3.18 11.76
N GLU A 207 3.99 -2.33 12.31
CA GLU A 207 4.37 -1.04 11.74
C GLU A 207 5.84 -0.99 11.27
N TYR A 208 6.09 -0.18 10.25
CA TYR A 208 7.44 0.16 9.77
C TYR A 208 7.52 1.64 9.43
N SER A 209 8.62 2.30 9.79
CA SER A 209 8.89 3.71 9.49
C SER A 209 10.10 3.81 8.59
N PHE A 210 9.94 4.38 7.39
CA PHE A 210 11.01 4.59 6.41
C PHE A 210 11.38 6.06 6.35
N VAL A 211 12.66 6.36 6.55
CA VAL A 211 13.22 7.71 6.53
C VAL A 211 13.85 7.96 5.16
N LEU A 212 13.36 8.97 4.46
CA LEU A 212 13.96 9.48 3.23
C LEU A 212 14.80 10.73 3.52
N THR A 213 15.86 10.91 2.73
CA THR A 213 16.76 12.06 2.86
C THR A 213 16.04 13.40 2.67
N ARG A 214 16.62 14.44 3.26
CA ARG A 214 16.05 15.79 3.28
C ARG A 214 15.96 16.43 1.89
N ASP A 215 16.94 16.11 1.05
CA ASP A 215 17.11 16.59 -0.32
C ASP A 215 16.35 15.74 -1.35
N SER A 216 15.76 14.61 -0.93
CA SER A 216 15.01 13.70 -1.79
C SER A 216 13.99 14.45 -2.65
N LYS A 217 14.05 14.18 -3.97
CA LYS A 217 13.06 14.63 -4.96
C LYS A 217 12.14 13.50 -5.38
N PHE A 218 12.13 12.39 -4.64
CA PHE A 218 11.35 11.21 -4.94
C PHE A 218 9.87 11.58 -5.14
N TYR A 219 9.30 11.20 -6.29
CA TYR A 219 7.94 11.58 -6.70
C TYR A 219 7.64 13.09 -6.61
N GLU A 220 8.63 13.95 -6.84
CA GLU A 220 8.53 15.41 -6.65
C GLU A 220 8.00 15.82 -5.27
N ARG A 221 8.22 14.96 -4.26
CA ARG A 221 7.72 15.12 -2.89
C ARG A 221 6.19 15.08 -2.76
N HIS A 222 5.50 14.50 -3.74
CA HIS A 222 4.06 14.23 -3.61
C HIS A 222 3.81 13.11 -2.60
N ALA A 223 3.22 13.45 -1.46
CA ALA A 223 3.01 12.52 -0.35
C ALA A 223 2.26 11.25 -0.77
N SER A 224 1.19 11.39 -1.56
CA SER A 224 0.39 10.28 -2.05
C SER A 224 1.19 9.32 -2.94
N GLY A 225 2.04 9.86 -3.82
CA GLY A 225 2.92 9.07 -4.68
C GLY A 225 3.92 8.25 -3.87
N ILE A 226 4.67 8.91 -2.98
CA ILE A 226 5.67 8.27 -2.12
C ILE A 226 5.05 7.17 -1.26
N VAL A 227 3.96 7.48 -0.55
CA VAL A 227 3.27 6.51 0.31
C VAL A 227 2.75 5.33 -0.52
N SER A 228 2.16 5.59 -1.68
CA SER A 228 1.55 4.54 -2.50
C SER A 228 2.55 3.48 -2.96
N VAL A 229 3.75 3.88 -3.38
CA VAL A 229 4.75 2.93 -3.90
C VAL A 229 5.44 2.15 -2.79
N ILE A 230 5.72 2.78 -1.65
CA ILE A 230 6.29 2.11 -0.48
C ILE A 230 5.30 1.07 0.06
N VAL A 231 4.05 1.46 0.30
CA VAL A 231 3.00 0.55 0.80
C VAL A 231 2.74 -0.58 -0.20
N SER A 232 2.69 -0.28 -1.50
CA SER A 232 2.45 -1.27 -2.55
C SER A 232 3.56 -2.32 -2.61
N LEU A 233 4.82 -1.89 -2.63
CA LEU A 233 5.96 -2.80 -2.66
C LEU A 233 6.05 -3.64 -1.39
N PHE A 234 5.82 -3.03 -0.22
CA PHE A 234 5.82 -3.74 1.06
C PHE A 234 4.73 -4.82 1.09
N SER A 235 3.49 -4.46 0.74
CA SER A 235 2.35 -5.38 0.73
C SER A 235 2.55 -6.53 -0.26
N ALA A 236 3.03 -6.23 -1.47
CA ALA A 236 3.29 -7.24 -2.50
C ALA A 236 4.42 -8.20 -2.07
N THR A 237 5.47 -7.67 -1.43
CA THR A 237 6.58 -8.47 -0.92
C THR A 237 6.12 -9.35 0.25
N TYR A 238 5.25 -8.85 1.12
CA TYR A 238 4.70 -9.63 2.23
C TYR A 238 3.94 -10.86 1.74
N VAL A 239 3.08 -10.69 0.73
CA VAL A 239 2.34 -11.80 0.10
C VAL A 239 3.31 -12.75 -0.61
N ARG A 240 4.23 -12.22 -1.41
CA ARG A 240 5.17 -13.02 -2.21
C ARG A 240 6.09 -13.88 -1.34
N LYS A 241 6.57 -13.34 -0.21
CA LYS A 241 7.49 -14.04 0.69
C LYS A 241 6.78 -14.85 1.77
N TRP A 242 5.45 -14.84 1.84
CA TRP A 242 4.70 -15.51 2.91
C TRP A 242 5.09 -16.98 3.09
N GLU A 243 5.14 -17.77 2.00
CA GLU A 243 5.47 -19.19 2.05
C GLU A 243 6.91 -19.47 2.51
N GLU A 244 7.83 -18.52 2.34
CA GLU A 244 9.22 -18.64 2.82
C GLU A 244 9.29 -18.63 4.35
N PHE A 245 8.41 -17.86 5.01
CA PHE A 245 8.38 -17.72 6.48
C PHE A 245 7.32 -18.61 7.13
N PHE A 246 6.29 -19.00 6.38
CA PHE A 246 5.18 -19.83 6.85
C PHE A 246 4.88 -20.99 5.88
N PRO A 247 5.81 -21.93 5.68
CA PRO A 247 5.70 -22.99 4.65
C PRO A 247 4.51 -23.93 4.87
N SER A 248 3.97 -23.99 6.09
CA SER A 248 2.83 -24.85 6.45
C SER A 248 1.55 -24.09 6.77
N LYS A 249 1.52 -22.75 6.61
CA LYS A 249 0.31 -21.94 6.83
C LYS A 249 -0.10 -21.26 5.53
N GLU A 250 -1.29 -21.58 5.03
CA GLU A 250 -1.89 -20.86 3.91
C GLU A 250 -2.21 -19.40 4.30
N LEU A 251 -2.00 -18.45 3.38
CA LEU A 251 -2.41 -17.06 3.53
C LEU A 251 -3.93 -16.93 3.32
N LYS A 252 -4.70 -17.05 4.41
CA LYS A 252 -6.18 -17.05 4.42
C LYS A 252 -6.79 -15.67 4.19
N LEU A 253 -6.14 -14.62 4.68
CA LEU A 253 -6.58 -13.23 4.53
C LEU A 253 -5.47 -12.43 3.87
N THR A 254 -5.80 -11.61 2.88
CA THR A 254 -4.83 -10.71 2.25
C THR A 254 -4.42 -9.62 3.24
N PRO A 255 -3.11 -9.41 3.48
CA PRO A 255 -2.64 -8.32 4.32
C PRO A 255 -2.91 -6.99 3.60
N SER A 256 -3.20 -5.95 4.38
CA SER A 256 -3.23 -4.59 3.88
C SER A 256 -2.54 -3.69 4.88
N PHE A 257 -1.93 -2.62 4.37
CA PHE A 257 -1.21 -1.66 5.16
C PHE A 257 -1.75 -0.26 4.85
N ASP A 258 -1.91 0.55 5.88
CA ASP A 258 -2.07 1.98 5.70
C ASP A 258 -0.68 2.65 5.63
N GLY A 259 -0.65 3.91 5.19
CA GLY A 259 0.60 4.66 5.17
C GLY A 259 0.36 6.15 5.30
N ARG A 260 1.32 6.85 5.89
CA ARG A 260 1.32 8.31 6.03
C ARG A 260 2.73 8.85 5.90
N ALA A 261 2.87 10.04 5.30
CA ALA A 261 4.13 10.78 5.24
C ALA A 261 4.13 11.95 6.22
N VAL A 262 5.23 12.16 6.94
CA VAL A 262 5.41 13.26 7.90
C VAL A 262 6.77 13.91 7.65
N CYS A 263 6.83 15.24 7.71
CA CYS A 263 8.08 16.00 7.58
C CYS A 263 8.70 16.30 8.94
N TYR A 264 10.00 16.03 9.10
CA TYR A 264 10.78 16.45 10.27
C TYR A 264 11.89 17.42 9.84
N PRO A 265 11.94 18.64 10.40
CA PRO A 265 12.80 19.70 9.88
C PRO A 265 14.26 19.61 10.34
N SER A 266 14.59 18.75 11.30
CA SER A 266 15.96 18.55 11.77
C SER A 266 16.20 17.10 12.18
N SER A 267 17.46 16.68 12.14
CA SER A 267 17.89 15.34 12.58
C SER A 267 17.58 15.08 14.05
N LYS A 268 17.62 16.12 14.90
CA LYS A 268 17.20 16.02 16.30
C LYS A 268 15.73 15.60 16.44
N ILE A 269 14.82 16.27 15.74
CA ILE A 269 13.38 15.95 15.83
C ILE A 269 13.09 14.58 15.19
N LEU A 270 13.80 14.22 14.13
CA LEU A 270 13.73 12.87 13.57
C LEU A 270 14.16 11.80 14.60
N ARG A 271 15.26 12.03 15.31
CA ARG A 271 15.70 11.14 16.41
C ARG A 271 14.66 11.08 17.51
N ASP A 272 14.08 12.19 17.93
CA ASP A 272 12.99 12.21 18.94
C ASP A 272 11.80 11.33 18.50
N TYR A 273 11.43 11.38 17.21
CA TYR A 273 10.40 10.52 16.65
C TYR A 273 10.78 9.03 16.70
N LEU A 274 11.99 8.66 16.27
CA LEU A 274 12.45 7.27 16.28
C LEU A 274 12.56 6.73 17.71
N SER A 275 13.11 7.53 18.64
CA SER A 275 13.13 7.23 20.07
C SER A 275 11.73 7.01 20.63
N TRP A 276 10.76 7.85 20.25
CA TRP A 276 9.37 7.65 20.65
C TRP A 276 8.80 6.31 20.16
N ARG A 277 9.11 5.89 18.92
CA ARG A 277 8.70 4.58 18.40
C ARG A 277 9.36 3.42 19.16
N GLN A 278 10.64 3.55 19.54
CA GLN A 278 11.32 2.50 20.31
C GLN A 278 10.87 2.42 21.77
N VAL A 279 10.56 3.54 22.41
CA VAL A 279 9.92 3.55 23.73
C VAL A 279 8.54 2.87 23.69
N ASP A 280 7.75 3.16 22.66
CA ASP A 280 6.44 2.52 22.44
C ASP A 280 6.57 1.00 22.25
N CYS A 281 7.60 0.54 21.51
CA CYS A 281 7.95 -0.88 21.39
C CYS A 281 8.18 -1.52 22.76
N HIS A 282 9.03 -0.91 23.60
CA HIS A 282 9.37 -1.44 24.91
C HIS A 282 8.13 -1.57 25.80
N ILE A 283 7.32 -0.50 25.89
CA ILE A 283 6.10 -0.46 26.69
C ILE A 283 5.10 -1.52 26.22
N ASN A 284 4.84 -1.59 24.91
CA ASN A 284 3.86 -2.51 24.35
C ASN A 284 4.32 -3.97 24.48
N ASN A 285 5.59 -4.27 24.22
CA ASN A 285 6.12 -5.63 24.36
C ASN A 285 6.07 -6.10 25.82
N GLN A 286 6.45 -5.25 26.79
CA GLN A 286 6.39 -5.60 28.21
C GLN A 286 4.95 -5.88 28.65
N TYR A 287 4.02 -4.98 28.30
CA TYR A 287 2.60 -5.16 28.58
C TYR A 287 2.04 -6.43 27.95
N ASN A 288 2.30 -6.66 26.65
CA ASN A 288 1.81 -7.83 25.93
C ASN A 288 2.37 -9.14 26.49
N THR A 289 3.64 -9.15 26.89
CA THR A 289 4.26 -10.32 27.53
C THR A 289 3.54 -10.66 28.83
N CYS A 290 3.35 -9.68 29.73
CA CYS A 290 2.57 -9.90 30.96
C CYS A 290 1.15 -10.38 30.65
N PHE A 291 0.46 -9.70 29.72
CA PHE A 291 -0.92 -9.99 29.35
C PHE A 291 -1.08 -11.43 28.87
N TRP A 292 -0.24 -11.87 27.95
CA TRP A 292 -0.32 -13.22 27.41
C TRP A 292 0.14 -14.29 28.40
N MET A 293 1.05 -13.98 29.34
CA MET A 293 1.36 -14.90 30.44
C MET A 293 0.15 -15.14 31.35
N LEU A 294 -0.60 -14.09 31.71
CA LEU A 294 -1.85 -14.23 32.47
C LEU A 294 -2.87 -15.09 31.73
N VAL A 295 -3.09 -14.78 30.45
CA VAL A 295 -4.04 -15.50 29.60
C VAL A 295 -3.65 -16.98 29.48
N LYS A 296 -2.36 -17.28 29.26
CA LYS A 296 -1.86 -18.66 29.20
C LYS A 296 -1.93 -19.38 30.56
N SER A 297 -1.87 -18.65 31.66
CA SER A 297 -2.05 -19.20 33.02
C SER A 297 -3.51 -19.43 33.42
N GLY A 298 -4.46 -19.14 32.52
CA GLY A 298 -5.88 -19.46 32.68
C GLY A 298 -6.79 -18.25 32.91
N SER A 299 -6.25 -17.04 33.05
CA SER A 299 -7.06 -15.82 33.19
C SER A 299 -7.81 -15.49 31.91
N GLY A 300 -9.04 -14.98 32.04
CA GLY A 300 -9.78 -14.45 30.89
C GLY A 300 -9.10 -13.18 30.33
N LYS A 301 -9.20 -12.90 29.02
CA LYS A 301 -8.61 -11.69 28.40
C LYS A 301 -9.02 -10.39 29.12
N LYS A 302 -10.29 -10.26 29.51
CA LYS A 302 -10.80 -9.08 30.24
C LYS A 302 -10.26 -8.98 31.65
N GLU A 303 -10.05 -10.12 32.31
CA GLU A 303 -9.49 -10.20 33.66
C GLU A 303 -8.01 -9.81 33.65
N ALA A 304 -7.22 -10.36 32.71
CA ALA A 304 -5.82 -10.00 32.53
C ALA A 304 -5.65 -8.50 32.25
N GLN A 305 -6.50 -7.91 31.41
CA GLN A 305 -6.49 -6.46 31.14
C GLN A 305 -6.79 -5.64 32.40
N ASN A 306 -7.78 -6.05 33.20
CA ASN A 306 -8.11 -5.37 34.44
C ASN A 306 -6.99 -5.48 35.48
N TYR A 307 -6.32 -6.64 35.56
CA TYR A 307 -5.19 -6.86 36.46
C TYR A 307 -4.00 -5.96 36.11
N LEU A 308 -3.68 -5.80 34.83
CA LEU A 308 -2.57 -4.95 34.39
C LEU A 308 -2.88 -3.45 34.42
N LYS A 309 -4.14 -3.07 34.62
CA LYS A 309 -4.55 -1.67 34.63
C LYS A 309 -3.92 -0.92 35.81
N GLY A 310 -3.18 0.15 35.50
CA GLY A 310 -2.52 0.98 36.51
C GLY A 310 -1.19 0.44 37.02
N THR A 311 -0.74 -0.73 36.54
CA THR A 311 0.58 -1.28 36.89
C THR A 311 1.71 -0.46 36.30
N GLN A 312 2.81 -0.30 37.04
CA GLN A 312 4.03 0.35 36.58
C GLN A 312 4.99 -0.66 35.93
N THR A 313 6.11 -0.19 35.39
CA THR A 313 7.14 -1.04 34.77
C THR A 313 7.75 -2.03 35.76
N GLN A 314 7.97 -1.61 37.01
CA GLN A 314 8.53 -2.46 38.06
C GLN A 314 7.59 -3.61 38.44
N ASP A 315 6.29 -3.33 38.56
CA ASP A 315 5.26 -4.34 38.84
C ASP A 315 5.21 -5.41 37.74
N LYS A 316 5.26 -4.98 36.47
CA LYS A 316 5.28 -5.88 35.31
C LYS A 316 6.52 -6.77 35.31
N ASN A 317 7.70 -6.22 35.60
CA ASN A 317 8.93 -7.01 35.70
C ASN A 317 8.87 -8.02 36.85
N ALA A 318 8.43 -7.60 38.04
CA ALA A 318 8.26 -8.51 39.17
C ALA A 318 7.29 -9.65 38.85
N MET A 319 6.20 -9.36 38.14
CA MET A 319 5.26 -10.36 37.66
C MET A 319 5.90 -11.33 36.65
N LEU A 320 6.65 -10.84 35.65
CA LEU A 320 7.32 -11.70 34.68
C LEU A 320 8.31 -12.66 35.35
N VAL A 321 9.03 -12.20 36.37
CA VAL A 321 9.94 -13.03 37.17
C VAL A 321 9.20 -14.16 37.89
N GLN A 322 7.97 -13.94 38.37
CA GLN A 322 7.15 -15.01 38.97
C GLN A 322 6.81 -16.12 37.95
N TYR A 323 6.76 -15.78 36.67
CA TYR A 323 6.59 -16.74 35.57
C TYR A 323 7.92 -17.28 35.02
N GLY A 324 9.05 -16.98 35.68
CA GLY A 324 10.38 -17.40 35.25
C GLY A 324 10.92 -16.67 34.01
N ILE A 325 10.36 -15.50 33.69
CA ILE A 325 10.77 -14.68 32.54
C ILE A 325 11.54 -13.47 33.03
N ASP A 326 12.82 -13.36 32.66
CA ASP A 326 13.56 -12.12 32.74
C ASP A 326 13.35 -11.31 31.44
N TYR A 327 12.65 -10.19 31.55
CA TYR A 327 12.36 -9.33 30.41
C TYR A 327 13.65 -8.88 29.71
N ASN A 328 14.73 -8.60 30.44
CA ASN A 328 15.97 -8.07 29.86
C ASN A 328 16.74 -9.10 29.03
N VAL A 329 16.42 -10.38 29.20
CA VAL A 329 17.05 -11.50 28.48
C VAL A 329 16.20 -11.92 27.26
N LEU A 330 15.02 -11.32 27.07
CA LEU A 330 14.22 -11.57 25.86
C LEU A 330 15.00 -11.17 24.60
N PRO A 331 14.76 -11.87 23.47
CA PRO A 331 15.37 -11.53 22.19
C PRO A 331 15.28 -10.04 21.87
N GLU A 332 16.39 -9.47 21.40
CA GLU A 332 16.51 -8.03 21.15
C GLU A 332 15.48 -7.52 20.15
N ILE A 333 15.15 -8.29 19.12
CA ILE A 333 14.08 -7.97 18.17
C ILE A 333 12.73 -7.66 18.85
N PHE A 334 12.41 -8.32 19.98
CA PHE A 334 11.18 -8.06 20.72
C PHE A 334 11.28 -6.82 21.62
N ARG A 335 12.48 -6.48 22.08
CA ARG A 335 12.70 -5.37 23.01
C ARG A 335 12.96 -4.05 22.29
N PHE A 336 13.73 -4.10 21.22
CA PHE A 336 14.26 -2.95 20.50
C PHE A 336 13.68 -2.79 19.09
N GLY A 337 12.92 -3.76 18.59
CA GLY A 337 12.45 -3.74 17.21
C GLY A 337 13.56 -4.05 16.21
N SER A 338 13.41 -3.60 14.97
CA SER A 338 14.35 -3.87 13.88
C SER A 338 14.74 -2.60 13.14
N CYS A 339 16.03 -2.32 13.08
CA CYS A 339 16.61 -1.24 12.29
C CYS A 339 17.12 -1.81 10.97
N VAL A 340 16.76 -1.20 9.84
CA VAL A 340 17.17 -1.61 8.50
C VAL A 340 17.81 -0.43 7.79
N PHE A 341 19.06 -0.56 7.40
CA PHE A 341 19.81 0.52 6.75
C PHE A 341 20.95 -0.04 5.91
N ARG A 342 21.60 0.82 5.13
CA ARG A 342 22.75 0.46 4.31
C ARG A 342 24.04 0.55 5.12
N ASP A 343 24.81 -0.53 5.14
CA ASP A 343 26.09 -0.55 5.82
C ASP A 343 27.19 0.04 4.92
N GLU A 344 27.64 1.25 5.23
CA GLU A 344 28.72 1.91 4.48
C GLU A 344 30.10 1.31 4.71
N ARG A 345 30.25 0.49 5.75
CA ARG A 345 31.50 -0.24 6.04
C ARG A 345 31.68 -1.42 5.08
N SER A 346 30.60 -1.87 4.44
CA SER A 346 30.59 -2.99 3.49
C SER A 346 30.94 -2.55 2.06
N LYS A 347 32.08 -1.89 1.85
CA LYS A 347 32.62 -1.75 0.49
C LYS A 347 33.26 -3.08 0.08
N SER A 348 32.67 -3.78 -0.90
CA SER A 348 33.37 -4.86 -1.59
C SER A 348 34.40 -4.27 -2.56
N ASP A 349 35.66 -4.68 -2.47
CA ASP A 349 36.81 -4.21 -3.27
C ASP A 349 36.76 -4.57 -4.76
N SER A 350 35.58 -4.82 -5.34
CA SER A 350 35.43 -5.18 -6.73
C SER A 350 34.13 -4.61 -7.30
N ASP A 351 34.29 -3.84 -8.37
CA ASP A 351 33.32 -3.19 -9.25
C ASP A 351 32.76 -1.81 -8.86
N GLU A 352 33.02 -0.87 -9.76
CA GLU A 352 32.27 0.37 -10.00
C GLU A 352 30.78 0.02 -10.24
N GLY A 353 30.04 -0.20 -9.16
CA GLY A 353 28.63 -0.59 -9.22
C GLY A 353 28.10 -1.35 -8.00
N SER A 354 28.94 -1.72 -7.02
CA SER A 354 28.48 -2.50 -5.86
C SER A 354 27.42 -1.75 -5.05
N SER A 355 26.16 -2.22 -5.11
CA SER A 355 25.08 -1.74 -4.25
C SER A 355 25.46 -2.00 -2.79
N LYS A 356 25.49 -0.96 -1.95
CA LYS A 356 25.72 -1.08 -0.50
C LYS A 356 24.76 -2.13 0.08
N ARG A 357 25.28 -3.04 0.90
CA ARG A 357 24.48 -4.11 1.51
C ARG A 357 23.51 -3.50 2.52
N VAL A 358 22.24 -3.91 2.43
CA VAL A 358 21.25 -3.60 3.46
C VAL A 358 21.41 -4.61 4.62
N VAL A 359 21.50 -4.09 5.84
CA VAL A 359 21.67 -4.87 7.07
C VAL A 359 20.47 -4.65 7.99
N ILE A 360 20.28 -5.61 8.90
CA ILE A 360 19.26 -5.55 9.95
C ILE A 360 19.96 -5.62 11.29
N GLU A 361 19.68 -4.68 12.18
CA GLU A 361 20.21 -4.65 13.54
C GLU A 361 19.08 -4.48 14.56
N HIS A 362 19.26 -5.05 15.76
CA HIS A 362 18.29 -5.01 16.86
C HIS A 362 18.91 -4.31 18.08
N CYS A 363 19.06 -3.00 18.00
CA CYS A 363 19.83 -2.22 18.97
C CYS A 363 19.03 -1.03 19.53
N ASN A 364 19.54 -0.47 20.63
CA ASN A 364 19.02 0.77 21.19
C ASN A 364 19.37 1.95 20.27
N ILE A 365 18.36 2.61 19.71
CA ILE A 365 18.52 3.81 18.86
C ILE A 365 18.13 5.10 19.60
N ILE A 366 17.79 5.00 20.88
CA ILE A 366 17.54 6.17 21.74
C ILE A 366 18.88 6.83 22.10
N ASP A 367 19.86 6.01 22.47
CA ASP A 367 21.18 6.46 22.93
C ASP A 367 22.04 6.96 21.75
N ASP A 368 23.00 7.85 22.05
CA ASP A 368 23.89 8.42 21.03
C ASP A 368 24.83 7.37 20.41
N ASP A 369 25.21 6.32 21.14
CA ASP A 369 26.15 5.27 20.70
C ASP A 369 25.82 4.70 19.31
N PHE A 370 24.53 4.45 19.03
CA PHE A 370 24.09 3.97 17.72
C PHE A 370 24.36 5.02 16.64
N TRP A 371 23.93 6.26 16.87
CA TRP A 371 24.07 7.32 15.87
C TRP A 371 25.53 7.72 15.64
N GLU A 372 26.38 7.62 16.67
CA GLU A 372 27.82 7.83 16.54
C GLU A 372 28.50 6.69 15.76
N ALA A 373 28.13 5.44 16.04
CA ALA A 373 28.64 4.28 15.30
C ALA A 373 28.18 4.24 13.83
N HIS A 374 27.06 4.92 13.53
CA HIS A 374 26.41 4.97 12.22
C HIS A 374 26.22 6.41 11.72
N SER A 375 27.23 7.26 11.89
CA SER A 375 27.14 8.71 11.64
C SER A 375 26.67 9.09 10.23
N TRP A 376 26.94 8.23 9.24
CA TRP A 376 26.52 8.43 7.84
C TRP A 376 25.00 8.40 7.62
N ILE A 377 24.22 7.83 8.54
CA ILE A 377 22.76 7.72 8.37
C ILE A 377 22.11 9.11 8.44
N LEU A 378 22.54 9.95 9.38
CA LEU A 378 21.96 11.29 9.60
C LEU A 378 22.91 12.42 9.22
N ASP A 379 23.97 12.11 8.48
CA ASP A 379 24.96 13.11 8.07
C ASP A 379 24.30 14.15 7.16
N ASP A 380 24.49 15.42 7.49
CA ASP A 380 23.94 16.57 6.75
C ASP A 380 24.86 16.98 5.58
N SER A 381 25.95 16.23 5.32
CA SER A 381 27.03 16.59 4.41
C SER A 381 26.91 16.01 2.98
N SER A 382 25.70 16.02 2.42
CA SER A 382 25.45 15.75 0.99
C SER A 382 24.67 16.85 0.31
#